data_AF-A0A7H8IPB6-F1
#
_entry.id   AF-A0A7H8IPB6-F1
#
_cell.length_a   1.000
_cell.length_b   1.000
_cell.length_c   1.000
_cell.angle_alpha   90.00
_cell.angle_beta   90.00
_cell.angle_gamma   90.00
#
_symmetry.space_group_name_H-M   'P 1'
#
loop_
_entity.id
_entity.type
_entity.pdbx_description
1 polymer ?
#
loop_
_entity_poly.entity_id
_entity_poly.type
_entity_poly.pdbx_seq_one_letter_code
_entity_poly.pdbx_strand_id
1 'polypeptide(L)'
;MIRRRTALSVSAASALLLSAPLLTACGEAPRPGAAAVVDGDRITVSQLQAQVKDVRDAQRGSPKADQLLAAGGRLSQDTLIRMIQFRVIERAGKDNGVTVTRREVQRARGEAEQQAGSGAALRALYLEQGIAPDRIDEAVRMDLTRSALLRKLGTTKVNSVFARTSKALDIEVNPRYGKWDDNQGTAVLAKEAWLRTSGGSPEVA
;
A
#
# COMPACT_ATOMS: atom_id res chain seq x y z
N MET A 1 9.74 -91.44 3.94
CA MET A 1 8.28 -91.65 3.86
C MET A 1 7.73 -90.95 2.64
N ILE A 2 6.69 -91.54 2.06
CA ILE A 2 6.09 -91.33 0.75
C ILE A 2 5.25 -90.04 0.66
N ARG A 3 5.02 -89.58 -0.59
CA ARG A 3 3.99 -88.65 -1.14
C ARG A 3 4.34 -87.17 -1.25
N ARG A 4 3.89 -86.42 -2.26
CA ARG A 4 3.41 -86.62 -3.66
C ARG A 4 3.31 -85.19 -4.23
N ARG A 5 3.60 -85.01 -5.52
CA ARG A 5 3.40 -83.75 -6.27
C ARG A 5 1.91 -83.54 -6.61
N THR A 6 1.44 -82.29 -6.57
CA THR A 6 0.29 -81.72 -7.32
C THR A 6 0.38 -80.19 -7.15
N ALA A 7 0.67 -79.34 -8.15
CA ALA A 7 0.07 -79.07 -9.47
C ALA A 7 -0.95 -77.90 -9.46
N LEU A 8 -0.58 -76.87 -10.25
CA LEU A 8 -1.38 -75.90 -11.02
C LEU A 8 -2.24 -74.79 -10.35
N SER A 9 -1.82 -73.55 -10.66
CA SER A 9 -2.56 -72.48 -11.37
C SER A 9 -3.78 -71.82 -10.71
N VAL A 10 -3.79 -70.48 -10.65
CA VAL A 10 -4.67 -69.60 -11.45
C VAL A 10 -4.40 -68.12 -11.10
N SER A 11 -4.38 -67.33 -12.16
CA SER A 11 -4.32 -65.88 -12.33
C SER A 11 -4.98 -64.99 -11.28
N ALA A 12 -4.33 -63.87 -10.97
CA ALA A 12 -4.96 -62.55 -10.91
C ALA A 12 -3.89 -61.47 -11.11
N ALA A 13 -3.68 -61.08 -12.37
CA ALA A 13 -3.02 -59.82 -12.69
C ALA A 13 -3.93 -58.69 -12.22
N SER A 14 -3.46 -57.86 -11.30
CA SER A 14 -4.08 -56.59 -10.96
C SER A 14 -2.99 -55.53 -11.05
N ALA A 15 -2.75 -55.08 -12.28
CA ALA A 15 -2.05 -53.83 -12.55
C ALA A 15 -2.91 -52.69 -12.00
N LEU A 16 -2.67 -52.33 -10.74
CA LEU A 16 -3.16 -51.09 -10.17
C LEU A 16 -2.37 -49.95 -10.82
N LEU A 17 -2.92 -49.46 -11.93
CA LEU A 17 -2.64 -48.13 -12.46
C LEU A 17 -2.93 -47.13 -11.35
N LEU A 18 -1.87 -46.71 -10.66
CA LEU A 18 -1.86 -45.51 -9.84
C LEU A 18 -1.95 -44.31 -10.78
N SER A 19 -3.17 -44.00 -11.21
CA SER A 19 -3.53 -42.70 -11.74
C SER A 19 -3.38 -41.69 -10.60
N ALA A 20 -2.16 -41.24 -10.34
CA ALA A 20 -1.94 -40.06 -9.52
C ALA A 20 -2.60 -38.89 -10.26
N PRO A 21 -3.65 -38.23 -9.73
CA PRO A 21 -4.01 -36.93 -10.24
C PRO A 21 -2.84 -36.01 -9.87
N LEU A 22 -1.99 -35.72 -10.84
CA LEU A 22 -1.15 -34.54 -10.78
C LEU A 22 -2.11 -33.35 -10.72
N LEU A 23 -2.45 -32.92 -9.50
CA LEU A 23 -3.09 -31.64 -9.24
C LEU A 23 -2.07 -30.57 -9.61
N THR A 24 -1.93 -30.29 -10.90
CA THR A 24 -1.42 -29.03 -11.40
C THR A 24 -2.45 -27.96 -11.08
N ALA A 25 -2.56 -27.58 -9.81
CA ALA A 25 -3.16 -26.31 -9.43
C ALA A 25 -2.12 -25.19 -9.67
N CYS A 26 -1.73 -25.04 -10.94
CA CYS A 26 -1.15 -23.81 -11.47
C CYS A 26 -2.31 -23.01 -12.04
N GLY A 27 -3.03 -22.32 -11.15
CA GLY A 27 -4.02 -21.31 -11.50
C GLY A 27 -4.20 -20.47 -10.25
N GLU A 28 -3.96 -19.16 -10.34
CA GLU A 28 -3.93 -18.22 -9.22
C GLU A 28 -4.93 -18.59 -8.13
N ALA A 29 -4.39 -18.98 -6.97
CA ALA A 29 -5.21 -19.19 -5.79
C ALA A 29 -6.11 -17.96 -5.59
N PRO A 30 -7.42 -18.12 -5.35
CA PRO A 30 -8.19 -17.09 -4.67
C PRO A 30 -7.37 -16.72 -3.44
N ARG A 31 -7.01 -15.45 -3.26
CA ARG A 31 -6.14 -15.00 -2.16
C ARG A 31 -7.01 -14.47 -1.01
N PRO A 32 -7.71 -15.33 -0.22
CA PRO A 32 -8.60 -14.87 0.85
C PRO A 32 -7.81 -14.01 1.84
N GLY A 33 -8.39 -12.86 2.20
CA GLY A 33 -7.82 -11.94 3.19
C GLY A 33 -6.84 -10.89 2.65
N ALA A 34 -6.63 -10.75 1.34
CA ALA A 34 -5.94 -9.59 0.77
C ALA A 34 -6.93 -8.42 0.54
N ALA A 35 -6.53 -7.22 0.94
CA ALA A 35 -7.16 -5.96 0.53
C ALA A 35 -6.59 -5.47 -0.81
N ALA A 36 -5.28 -5.65 -1.01
CA ALA A 36 -4.62 -5.48 -2.30
C ALA A 36 -3.37 -6.38 -2.40
N VAL A 37 -2.86 -6.54 -3.61
CA VAL A 37 -1.56 -7.11 -3.94
C VAL A 37 -0.78 -6.05 -4.71
N VAL A 38 0.50 -5.88 -4.38
CA VAL A 38 1.41 -4.94 -5.04
C VAL A 38 2.74 -5.65 -5.18
N ASP A 39 3.18 -5.93 -6.41
CA ASP A 39 4.41 -6.65 -6.76
C ASP A 39 4.45 -8.06 -6.15
N GLY A 40 3.33 -8.77 -6.21
CA GLY A 40 3.15 -10.06 -5.54
C GLY A 40 2.97 -9.98 -4.01
N ASP A 41 3.38 -8.89 -3.38
CA ASP A 41 3.27 -8.68 -1.93
C ASP A 41 1.87 -8.25 -1.51
N ARG A 42 1.34 -8.89 -0.46
CA ARG A 42 -0.01 -8.65 0.01
C ARG A 42 -0.09 -7.45 0.95
N ILE A 43 -1.12 -6.63 0.76
CA ILE A 43 -1.71 -5.79 1.82
C ILE A 43 -2.90 -6.58 2.35
N THR A 44 -2.82 -7.10 3.57
CA THR A 44 -3.90 -7.90 4.13
C THR A 44 -5.06 -7.03 4.59
N VAL A 45 -6.25 -7.64 4.66
CA VAL A 45 -7.42 -7.03 5.29
C VAL A 45 -7.11 -6.66 6.74
N SER A 46 -6.39 -7.50 7.48
CA SER A 46 -6.03 -7.22 8.88
C SER A 46 -5.11 -6.01 9.02
N GLN A 47 -4.12 -5.86 8.13
CA GLN A 47 -3.25 -4.68 8.10
C GLN A 47 -4.04 -3.41 7.81
N LEU A 48 -4.94 -3.46 6.83
CA LEU A 48 -5.81 -2.32 6.52
C LEU A 48 -6.72 -1.97 7.71
N GLN A 49 -7.37 -2.97 8.33
CA GLN A 49 -8.25 -2.74 9.47
C GLN A 49 -7.49 -2.21 10.69
N ALA A 50 -6.25 -2.65 10.92
CA ALA A 50 -5.41 -2.11 11.99
C ALA A 50 -5.16 -0.61 11.78
N GLN A 51 -4.74 -0.18 10.58
CA GLN A 51 -4.53 1.24 10.31
C GLN A 51 -5.81 2.08 10.40
N VAL A 52 -6.94 1.55 9.90
CA VAL A 52 -8.24 2.21 10.04
C VAL A 52 -8.62 2.36 11.52
N LYS A 53 -8.38 1.32 12.33
CA LYS A 53 -8.62 1.35 13.77
C LYS A 53 -7.76 2.42 14.45
N ASP A 54 -6.47 2.50 14.15
CA ASP A 54 -5.57 3.51 14.73
C ASP A 54 -6.05 4.94 14.43
N VAL A 55 -6.52 5.18 13.20
CA VAL A 55 -7.14 6.46 12.83
C VAL A 55 -8.41 6.71 13.63
N ARG A 56 -9.31 5.72 13.74
CA ARG A 56 -10.57 5.87 14.49
C ARG A 56 -10.34 6.11 15.97
N ASP A 57 -9.37 5.45 16.57
CA ASP A 57 -9.00 5.64 17.97
C ASP A 57 -8.49 7.06 18.19
N ALA A 58 -7.60 7.55 17.31
CA ALA A 58 -7.13 8.94 17.35
C ALA A 58 -8.27 9.94 17.12
N GLN A 59 -9.20 9.68 16.19
CA GLN A 59 -10.37 10.53 15.95
C GLN A 59 -11.29 10.62 17.16
N ARG A 60 -11.55 9.50 17.86
CA ARG A 60 -12.38 9.50 19.09
C ARG A 60 -11.75 10.31 20.22
N GLY A 61 -10.42 10.35 20.29
CA GLY A 61 -9.68 11.17 21.25
C GLY A 61 -9.57 12.65 20.87
N SER A 62 -10.06 13.07 19.70
CA SER A 62 -9.95 14.43 19.20
C SER A 62 -11.08 15.34 19.72
N PRO A 63 -10.82 16.63 20.00
CA PRO A 63 -11.88 17.62 20.24
C PRO A 63 -12.90 17.74 19.10
N LYS A 64 -12.57 17.26 17.89
CA LYS A 64 -13.45 17.24 16.71
C LYS A 64 -14.01 15.84 16.40
N ALA A 65 -14.14 14.96 17.39
CA ALA A 65 -14.51 13.55 17.19
C ALA A 65 -15.77 13.38 16.32
N ASP A 66 -16.87 14.05 16.65
CA ASP A 66 -18.15 13.91 15.93
C ASP A 66 -18.01 14.28 14.44
N GLN A 67 -17.32 15.39 14.14
CA GLN A 67 -17.07 15.84 12.78
C GLN A 67 -16.20 14.83 12.00
N LEU A 68 -15.12 14.35 12.61
CA LEU A 68 -14.17 13.43 11.99
C LEU A 68 -14.79 12.04 11.72
N LEU A 69 -15.61 11.56 12.65
CA LEU A 69 -16.29 10.28 12.50
C LEU A 69 -17.36 10.34 11.40
N ALA A 70 -18.15 11.42 11.36
CA ALA A 70 -19.17 11.65 10.33
C ALA A 70 -18.58 11.75 8.91
N ALA A 71 -17.41 12.37 8.75
CA ALA A 71 -16.74 12.52 7.45
C ALA A 71 -16.10 11.21 6.93
N GLY A 72 -15.96 10.18 7.75
CA GLY A 72 -15.11 9.01 7.47
C GLY A 72 -15.75 7.86 6.70
N GLY A 73 -16.83 8.08 5.92
CA GLY A 73 -17.54 6.99 5.21
C GLY A 73 -16.68 6.20 4.21
N ARG A 74 -15.55 6.77 3.78
CA ARG A 74 -14.57 6.17 2.85
C ARG A 74 -13.23 5.82 3.48
N LEU A 75 -13.11 5.90 4.81
CA LEU A 75 -11.82 5.79 5.49
C LEU A 75 -11.04 4.52 5.11
N SER A 76 -11.70 3.36 5.04
CA SER A 76 -11.00 2.12 4.66
C SER A 76 -10.48 2.13 3.21
N GLN A 77 -11.24 2.69 2.28
CA GLN A 77 -10.81 2.81 0.88
C GLN A 77 -9.66 3.81 0.77
N ASP A 78 -9.77 4.96 1.42
CA ASP A 78 -8.75 6.01 1.37
C ASP A 78 -7.45 5.57 2.06
N THR A 79 -7.54 4.83 3.18
CA THR A 79 -6.37 4.20 3.82
C THR A 79 -5.71 3.19 2.87
N LEU A 80 -6.48 2.32 2.21
CA LEU A 80 -5.91 1.33 1.28
C LEU A 80 -5.21 2.02 0.09
N ILE A 81 -5.85 3.04 -0.50
CA ILE A 81 -5.28 3.84 -1.59
C ILE A 81 -3.93 4.42 -1.15
N ARG A 82 -3.87 5.00 0.06
CA ARG A 82 -2.63 5.56 0.63
C ARG A 82 -1.54 4.51 0.83
N MET A 83 -1.88 3.33 1.34
CA MET A 83 -0.92 2.22 1.50
C MET A 83 -0.32 1.78 0.16
N ILE A 84 -1.12 1.74 -0.90
CA ILE A 84 -0.65 1.41 -2.25
C ILE A 84 0.24 2.54 -2.78
N GLN A 85 -0.18 3.79 -2.63
CA GLN A 85 0.60 4.97 -3.05
C GLN A 85 1.97 5.03 -2.39
N PHE A 86 2.07 4.69 -1.10
CA PHE A 86 3.36 4.59 -0.40
C PHE A 86 4.31 3.63 -1.10
N ARG A 87 3.84 2.43 -1.48
CA ARG A 87 4.66 1.45 -2.22
C ARG A 87 5.06 1.97 -3.60
N VAL A 88 4.13 2.60 -4.32
CA VAL A 88 4.42 3.16 -5.66
C VAL A 88 5.47 4.28 -5.58
N ILE A 89 5.30 5.23 -4.67
CA ILE A 89 6.21 6.38 -4.53
C ILE A 89 7.57 5.92 -4.01
N GLU A 90 7.61 4.98 -3.07
CA GLU A 90 8.85 4.39 -2.60
C GLU A 90 9.60 3.68 -3.75
N ARG A 91 8.90 2.87 -4.55
CA ARG A 91 9.51 2.18 -5.69
C ARG A 91 10.01 3.17 -6.74
N ALA A 92 9.19 4.16 -7.11
CA ALA A 92 9.59 5.22 -8.03
C ALA A 92 10.80 5.99 -7.52
N GLY A 93 10.86 6.26 -6.21
CA GLY A 93 12.01 6.87 -5.54
C GLY A 93 13.28 6.06 -5.75
N LYS A 94 13.25 4.77 -5.38
CA LYS A 94 14.38 3.83 -5.53
C LYS A 94 14.85 3.74 -6.99
N ASP A 95 13.93 3.52 -7.93
CA ASP A 95 14.25 3.36 -9.35
C ASP A 95 14.84 4.63 -9.99
N ASN A 96 14.62 5.79 -9.37
CA ASN A 96 15.16 7.08 -9.83
C ASN A 96 16.26 7.61 -8.91
N GLY A 97 16.84 6.78 -8.03
CA GLY A 97 17.94 7.16 -7.15
C GLY A 97 17.60 8.27 -6.15
N VAL A 98 16.34 8.35 -5.72
CA VAL A 98 15.88 9.23 -4.64
C VAL A 98 15.83 8.40 -3.36
N THR A 99 16.60 8.81 -2.36
CA THR A 99 16.58 8.22 -1.01
C THR A 99 16.31 9.32 0.00
N VAL A 100 15.29 9.14 0.84
CA VAL A 100 14.96 10.05 1.94
C VAL A 100 15.43 9.46 3.25
N THR A 101 16.31 10.17 3.94
CA THR A 101 16.90 9.75 5.21
C THR A 101 15.97 10.05 6.39
N ARG A 102 16.18 9.34 7.51
CA ARG A 102 15.47 9.64 8.76
C ARG A 102 15.69 11.09 9.21
N ARG A 103 16.89 11.63 9.04
CA ARG A 103 17.22 13.01 9.41
C ARG A 103 16.37 14.02 8.63
N GLU A 104 16.19 13.80 7.33
CA GLU A 104 15.35 14.67 6.50
C GLU A 104 13.88 14.61 6.92
N VAL A 105 13.37 13.42 7.24
CA VAL A 105 12.00 13.26 7.76
C VAL A 105 11.81 14.04 9.05
N GLN A 106 12.72 13.88 10.03
CA GLN A 106 12.59 14.58 11.31
C GLN A 106 12.72 16.10 11.16
N ARG A 107 13.60 16.57 10.27
CA ARG A 107 13.73 18.00 9.96
C ARG A 107 12.45 18.55 9.34
N ALA A 108 11.93 17.91 8.29
CA ALA A 108 10.69 18.33 7.63
C ALA A 108 9.49 18.28 8.58
N ARG A 109 9.43 17.27 9.46
CA ARG A 109 8.44 17.20 10.53
C ARG A 109 8.55 18.37 11.49
N GLY A 110 9.75 18.70 11.97
CA GLY A 110 9.98 19.84 12.85
C GLY A 110 9.60 21.17 12.20
N GLU A 111 9.92 21.36 10.92
CA GLU A 111 9.49 22.53 10.13
C GLU A 111 7.96 22.59 10.01
N ALA A 112 7.29 21.45 9.75
CA ALA A 112 5.84 21.38 9.70
C ALA A 112 5.18 21.63 11.07
N GLU A 113 5.78 21.20 12.17
CA GLU A 113 5.31 21.50 13.53
C GLU A 113 5.40 23.00 13.84
N GLN A 114 6.48 23.66 13.40
CA GLN A 114 6.62 25.12 13.53
C GLN A 114 5.56 25.85 12.71
N GLN A 115 5.31 25.43 11.46
CA GLN A 115 4.30 26.02 10.59
C GLN A 115 2.88 25.81 11.11
N ALA A 116 2.60 24.65 11.70
CA ALA A 116 1.33 24.35 12.34
C ALA A 116 1.18 25.03 13.72
N GLY A 117 2.25 25.61 14.26
CA GLY A 117 2.32 26.24 15.58
C GLY A 117 2.55 25.27 16.75
N SER A 118 2.33 23.96 16.57
CA SER A 118 2.72 22.93 17.54
C SER A 118 2.66 21.52 16.94
N GLY A 119 3.30 20.56 17.60
CA GLY A 119 3.16 19.14 17.27
C GLY A 119 1.75 18.59 17.44
N ALA A 120 0.97 19.13 18.38
CA ALA A 120 -0.45 18.74 18.55
C ALA A 120 -1.31 19.25 17.38
N ALA A 121 -1.08 20.49 16.93
CA ALA A 121 -1.74 21.06 15.77
C ALA A 121 -1.40 20.29 14.49
N LEU A 122 -0.12 19.93 14.29
CA LEU A 122 0.29 19.10 13.16
C LEU A 122 -0.44 17.74 13.17
N ARG A 123 -0.47 17.05 14.33
CA ARG A 123 -1.21 15.78 14.45
C ARG A 123 -2.68 15.92 14.10
N ALA A 124 -3.34 17.01 14.50
CA ALA A 124 -4.74 17.26 14.16
C ALA A 124 -4.95 17.43 12.65
N LEU A 125 -4.06 18.16 11.97
CA LEU A 125 -4.12 18.35 10.50
C LEU A 125 -3.96 17.03 9.73
N TYR A 126 -3.08 16.14 10.20
CA TYR A 126 -2.92 14.81 9.62
C TYR A 126 -4.12 13.90 9.90
N LEU A 127 -4.68 13.99 11.10
CA LEU A 127 -5.84 13.21 11.49
C LEU A 127 -7.09 13.57 10.66
N GLU A 128 -7.23 14.85 10.30
CA GLU A 128 -8.26 15.32 9.34
C GLU A 128 -8.12 14.66 7.96
N GLN A 129 -6.90 14.25 7.58
CA GLN A 129 -6.60 13.54 6.34
C GLN A 129 -6.65 12.00 6.49
N GLY A 130 -7.05 11.51 7.67
CA GLY A 130 -7.11 10.08 7.96
C GLY A 130 -5.75 9.43 8.19
N ILE A 131 -4.76 10.19 8.67
CA ILE A 131 -3.43 9.69 9.03
C ILE A 131 -3.30 9.69 10.56
N ALA A 132 -3.04 8.52 11.14
CA ALA A 132 -2.83 8.38 12.58
C ALA A 132 -1.46 8.97 13.00
N PRO A 133 -1.30 9.44 14.26
CA PRO A 133 -0.07 10.07 14.75
C PRO A 133 1.21 9.27 14.44
N ASP A 134 1.19 7.95 14.63
CA ASP A 134 2.35 7.09 14.43
C ASP A 134 2.73 6.88 12.96
N ARG A 135 1.88 7.33 12.03
CA ARG A 135 2.11 7.24 10.57
C ARG A 135 2.56 8.56 9.96
N ILE A 136 2.68 9.64 10.74
CA ILE A 136 3.11 10.95 10.25
C ILE A 136 4.49 10.86 9.59
N ASP A 137 5.45 10.18 10.21
CA ASP A 137 6.81 10.06 9.65
C ASP A 137 6.84 9.34 8.29
N GLU A 138 5.93 8.41 8.06
CA GLU A 138 5.80 7.72 6.78
C GLU A 138 5.17 8.63 5.72
N ALA A 139 4.13 9.38 6.08
CA ALA A 139 3.54 10.38 5.20
C ALA A 139 4.55 11.46 4.80
N VAL A 140 5.29 12.03 5.77
CA VAL A 140 6.38 12.98 5.51
C VAL A 140 7.42 12.38 4.56
N ARG A 141 7.83 11.12 4.77
CA ARG A 141 8.80 10.45 3.88
C ARG A 141 8.25 10.31 2.46
N MET A 142 6.99 9.91 2.30
CA MET A 142 6.36 9.82 0.99
C MET A 142 6.40 11.19 0.29
N ASP A 143 6.02 12.26 0.98
CA ASP A 143 5.97 13.58 0.36
C ASP A 143 7.35 14.13 0.00
N LEU A 144 8.35 13.91 0.86
CA LEU A 144 9.73 14.25 0.54
C LEU A 144 10.22 13.47 -0.69
N THR A 145 9.88 12.19 -0.80
CA THR A 145 10.24 11.35 -1.95
C THR A 145 9.56 11.87 -3.22
N ARG A 146 8.26 12.15 -3.14
CA ARG A 146 7.47 12.72 -4.24
C ARG A 146 8.00 14.07 -4.69
N SER A 147 8.31 14.95 -3.75
CA SER A 147 8.84 16.29 -4.02
C SER A 147 10.24 16.24 -4.64
N ALA A 148 11.10 15.33 -4.17
CA ALA A 148 12.41 15.09 -4.76
C ALA A 148 12.29 14.55 -6.19
N LEU A 149 11.38 13.61 -6.45
CA LEU A 149 11.09 13.12 -7.81
C LEU A 149 10.55 14.24 -8.71
N LEU A 150 9.62 15.06 -8.21
CA LEU A 150 9.08 16.20 -8.96
C LEU A 150 10.18 17.20 -9.33
N ARG A 151 11.04 17.57 -8.37
CA ARG A 151 12.17 18.49 -8.63
C ARG A 151 13.18 17.91 -9.60
N LYS A 152 13.43 16.59 -9.54
CA LYS A 152 14.38 15.91 -10.42
C LYS A 152 13.87 15.73 -11.85
N LEU A 153 12.57 15.48 -12.02
CA LEU A 153 11.99 15.02 -13.28
C LEU A 153 11.06 16.05 -13.94
N GLY A 154 10.51 16.98 -13.18
CA GLY A 154 9.44 17.88 -13.60
C GLY A 154 8.05 17.19 -13.62
N THR A 155 6.99 18.00 -13.61
CA THR A 155 5.59 17.55 -13.45
C THR A 155 5.16 16.52 -14.50
N THR A 156 5.47 16.76 -15.77
CA THR A 156 5.05 15.86 -16.86
C THR A 156 5.73 14.50 -16.74
N LYS A 157 7.05 14.49 -16.53
CA LYS A 157 7.81 13.25 -16.47
C LYS A 157 7.49 12.48 -15.19
N VAL A 158 7.34 13.14 -14.04
CA VAL A 158 7.06 12.45 -12.77
C VAL A 158 5.74 11.69 -12.80
N ASN A 159 4.69 12.27 -13.40
CA ASN A 159 3.40 11.59 -13.58
C ASN A 159 3.55 10.33 -14.45
N SER A 160 4.35 10.41 -15.52
CA SER A 160 4.66 9.23 -16.33
C SER A 160 5.47 8.17 -15.57
N VAL A 161 6.33 8.57 -14.63
CA VAL A 161 7.08 7.64 -13.78
C VAL A 161 6.11 6.92 -12.86
N PHE A 162 5.25 7.64 -12.14
CA PHE A 162 4.27 7.01 -11.24
C PHE A 162 3.32 6.06 -11.96
N ALA A 163 2.84 6.42 -13.16
CA ALA A 163 2.00 5.53 -13.95
C ALA A 163 2.74 4.26 -14.40
N ARG A 164 4.00 4.39 -14.86
CA ARG A 164 4.82 3.22 -15.23
C ARG A 164 5.15 2.35 -14.03
N THR A 165 5.49 2.95 -12.89
CA THR A 165 5.77 2.21 -11.66
C THR A 165 4.52 1.47 -11.17
N SER A 166 3.34 2.11 -11.20
CA SER A 166 2.08 1.44 -10.82
C SER A 166 1.81 0.21 -11.69
N LYS A 167 1.96 0.34 -13.01
CA LYS A 167 1.84 -0.79 -13.95
C LYS A 167 2.87 -1.88 -13.69
N ALA A 168 4.12 -1.51 -13.42
CA ALA A 168 5.19 -2.47 -13.17
C ALA A 168 4.99 -3.23 -11.84
N LEU A 169 4.26 -2.65 -10.89
CA LEU A 169 3.92 -3.26 -9.61
C LEU A 169 2.67 -4.16 -9.68
N ASP A 170 2.03 -4.33 -10.84
CA ASP A 170 0.89 -5.25 -11.03
C ASP A 170 -0.15 -5.18 -9.89
N ILE A 171 -0.73 -4.00 -9.70
CA ILE A 171 -1.56 -3.70 -8.53
C ILE A 171 -2.95 -4.32 -8.69
N GLU A 172 -3.26 -5.31 -7.85
CA GLU A 172 -4.58 -5.91 -7.77
C GLU A 172 -5.30 -5.45 -6.49
N VAL A 173 -6.46 -4.81 -6.63
CA VAL A 173 -7.28 -4.40 -5.48
C VAL A 173 -8.48 -5.32 -5.34
N ASN A 174 -8.78 -5.73 -4.11
CA ASN A 174 -9.98 -6.50 -3.83
C ASN A 174 -11.23 -5.66 -4.20
N PRO A 175 -12.14 -6.17 -5.05
CA PRO A 175 -13.28 -5.40 -5.58
C PRO A 175 -14.14 -4.71 -4.53
N ARG A 176 -14.20 -5.24 -3.30
CA ARG A 176 -14.95 -4.61 -2.19
C ARG A 176 -14.40 -3.24 -1.77
N TYR A 177 -13.14 -2.96 -2.08
CA TYR A 177 -12.47 -1.69 -1.81
C TYR A 177 -12.37 -0.79 -3.04
N GLY A 178 -12.86 -1.26 -4.20
CA GLY A 178 -12.85 -0.53 -5.45
C GLY A 178 -11.84 -1.07 -6.45
N LYS A 179 -11.40 -0.19 -7.34
CA LYS A 179 -10.44 -0.47 -8.40
C LYS A 179 -9.27 0.51 -8.32
N TRP A 180 -8.10 0.04 -8.72
CA TRP A 180 -6.93 0.89 -8.90
C TRP A 180 -6.87 1.41 -10.34
N ASP A 181 -6.47 2.67 -10.50
CA ASP A 181 -6.17 3.28 -11.81
C ASP A 181 -4.71 3.70 -11.77
N ASP A 182 -3.87 3.16 -12.65
CA ASP A 182 -2.44 3.44 -12.63
C ASP A 182 -2.07 4.91 -12.86
N ASN A 183 -2.95 5.67 -13.52
CA ASN A 183 -2.71 7.08 -13.84
C ASN A 183 -3.28 7.99 -12.76
N GLN A 184 -4.48 7.69 -12.25
CA GLN A 184 -5.16 8.52 -11.25
C GLN A 184 -4.80 8.13 -9.82
N GLY A 185 -4.60 6.84 -9.57
CA GLY A 185 -4.31 6.25 -8.27
C GLY A 185 -3.09 6.86 -7.58
N THR A 186 -2.14 7.45 -8.33
CA THR A 186 -0.99 8.19 -7.78
C THR A 186 -1.18 9.71 -7.70
N ALA A 187 -2.18 10.25 -8.39
CA ALA A 187 -2.43 11.68 -8.50
C ALA A 187 -3.31 12.23 -7.37
N VAL A 188 -4.16 11.39 -6.75
CA VAL A 188 -5.20 11.82 -5.79
C VAL A 188 -4.65 12.39 -4.47
N LEU A 189 -3.40 12.11 -4.08
CA LEU A 189 -2.78 12.72 -2.89
C LEU A 189 -2.25 14.15 -3.08
N ALA A 190 -2.30 14.72 -4.29
CA ALA A 190 -1.75 16.05 -4.52
C ALA A 190 -2.53 17.21 -3.84
N LYS A 191 -3.54 16.91 -3.01
CA LYS A 191 -4.28 17.88 -2.18
C LYS A 191 -3.71 18.04 -0.77
N GLU A 192 -2.41 17.84 -0.58
CA GLU A 192 -1.76 18.09 0.72
C GLU A 192 -1.11 19.48 0.73
N ALA A 193 -1.88 20.49 1.19
CA ALA A 193 -1.52 21.91 1.19
C ALA A 193 -0.48 22.30 2.26
N TRP A 194 -0.15 21.37 3.17
CA TRP A 194 0.61 21.66 4.38
C TRP A 194 2.14 21.56 4.19
N LEU A 195 2.61 21.06 3.04
CA LEU A 195 4.04 21.03 2.64
C LEU A 195 4.42 22.08 1.59
N ARG A 196 3.68 23.18 1.47
CA ARG A 196 4.16 24.32 0.68
C ARG A 196 5.38 24.95 1.37
N THR A 197 6.56 24.38 1.17
CA THR A 197 7.83 25.04 1.47
C THR A 197 8.00 26.19 0.48
N SER A 198 8.03 27.40 1.02
CA SER A 198 8.60 28.60 0.43
C SER A 198 9.91 28.30 -0.29
N GLY A 199 9.91 28.52 -1.61
CA GLY A 199 11.10 28.40 -2.46
C GLY A 199 10.88 28.79 -3.92
N GLY A 200 9.75 29.41 -4.25
CA GLY A 200 9.56 30.10 -5.53
C GLY A 200 9.41 31.59 -5.24
N SER A 201 10.40 32.38 -5.63
CA SER A 201 10.19 33.82 -5.80
C SER A 201 8.96 34.04 -6.68
N PRO A 202 8.14 35.08 -6.43
CA PRO A 202 7.07 35.43 -7.35
C PRO A 202 7.73 35.82 -8.68
N GLU A 203 7.52 35.00 -9.72
CA GLU A 203 7.69 35.48 -11.09
C GLU A 203 6.60 36.52 -11.30
N VAL A 204 7.06 37.77 -11.39
CA VAL A 204 6.27 38.94 -11.73
C VAL A 204 5.79 38.76 -13.17
N ALA A 205 4.57 39.24 -13.41
CA ALA A 205 3.81 39.17 -14.66
C ALA A 205 4.60 39.42 -15.96
#